data_AF-A0ABD6BKG7-F1
#
_entry.id   AF-A0ABD6BKG7-F1
#
_cell.length_a   1.000
_cell.length_b   1.000
_cell.length_c   1.000
_cell.angle_alpha   90.00
_cell.angle_beta   90.00
_cell.angle_gamma   90.00
#
_symmetry.space_group_name_H-M   'P 1'
#
loop_
_entity.id
_entity.type
_entity.pdbx_description
1 polymer ?
#
loop_
_entity_poly.entity_id
_entity_poly.type
_entity_poly.pdbx_seq_one_letter_code
_entity_poly.pdbx_strand_id
1 'polypeptide(L)'
;MSDDRHDTTDEPTAVTTDARERPSRADGGDENRDGTDGQDGDDGGSMRPGDMMLAHPTEEVWPQYAIISLGLWLVASTPTLGYESTLMGWNGIVSGVVIIALAGLTIYRESGYANYANGFVGLWLVFAPIAFWAPTAAAYANHTLVGIMVITFSVLIVMRSEMEGPAVPPGWSYNPSTGAQRAPLIALGIFGFFASWYMAAFQLEYISSVWDPLYGTGTEQILTSKVSEAFPVSDAGLGAVAYSVEALMGFMGDRRRWRTMPWMVAFFGVVVIPLGFVQVLLVISQPIMVGTWCTLCLLSAFGMLWMISLTVDEVVAMGQYLVRLTRQGDSLWTAFWMGGTIPEDEAGVDEATERPIGESPIGEPFWGVSIPWTLLAAMVLGAWLMLSPTLFGTTGFMADTSHLTGSLIVSFTVIATAEPARAIRFLNVPLAGWVVVAPWLLTDVPTIAAINATVAGLLVVLLSVPRGPIADRYGGWERYATLETVDRLNPLSS
;
A
#
# COMPACT_ATOMS: atom_id res chain seq x y z
N MET A 1 67.36 7.34 -27.00
CA MET A 1 68.56 6.74 -27.64
C MET A 1 68.08 5.44 -28.25
N SER A 2 68.37 5.22 -29.54
CA SER A 2 67.74 4.19 -30.37
C SER A 2 68.52 2.87 -30.38
N ASP A 3 67.96 1.90 -31.11
CA ASP A 3 68.56 0.62 -31.52
C ASP A 3 68.62 -0.44 -30.39
N ASP A 4 68.38 -1.73 -30.65
CA ASP A 4 68.76 -2.48 -31.86
C ASP A 4 67.65 -3.31 -32.55
N ARG A 5 67.97 -3.86 -33.74
CA ARG A 5 67.08 -4.56 -34.69
C ARG A 5 67.01 -6.08 -34.52
N HIS A 6 66.01 -6.72 -35.15
CA HIS A 6 66.24 -7.86 -36.07
C HIS A 6 65.11 -8.07 -37.10
N ASP A 7 65.42 -8.74 -38.21
CA ASP A 7 64.68 -8.74 -39.49
C ASP A 7 64.72 -10.16 -40.13
N THR A 8 63.82 -10.65 -41.01
CA THR A 8 62.60 -10.05 -41.62
C THR A 8 61.36 -10.98 -41.41
N THR A 9 60.64 -11.68 -42.32
CA THR A 9 60.63 -11.93 -43.80
C THR A 9 59.22 -12.35 -44.29
N ASP A 10 58.82 -11.82 -45.46
CA ASP A 10 58.06 -12.44 -46.58
C ASP A 10 56.67 -13.11 -46.39
N GLU A 11 55.64 -12.26 -46.52
CA GLU A 11 54.59 -12.25 -47.59
C GLU A 11 53.56 -13.41 -47.80
N PRO A 12 52.39 -13.13 -48.46
CA PRO A 12 51.18 -13.95 -48.35
C PRO A 12 50.64 -14.55 -49.67
N THR A 13 49.61 -15.40 -49.57
CA THR A 13 48.67 -15.68 -50.67
C THR A 13 47.21 -15.62 -50.19
N ALA A 14 46.35 -15.02 -51.00
CA ALA A 14 44.91 -14.88 -50.78
C ALA A 14 44.12 -15.62 -51.89
N VAL A 15 42.86 -15.20 -52.10
CA VAL A 15 41.99 -15.42 -53.30
C VAL A 15 40.90 -16.51 -53.20
N THR A 16 39.72 -16.06 -52.73
CA THR A 16 38.33 -16.30 -53.24
C THR A 16 37.81 -17.76 -53.42
N THR A 17 36.52 -18.08 -53.72
CA THR A 17 35.35 -17.30 -54.24
C THR A 17 34.01 -17.98 -53.85
N ASP A 18 32.90 -17.26 -54.06
CA ASP A 18 31.53 -17.67 -54.48
C ASP A 18 31.14 -19.17 -54.67
N ALA A 19 29.87 -19.61 -54.56
CA ALA A 19 28.59 -18.94 -54.24
C ALA A 19 27.45 -19.94 -53.90
N ARG A 20 26.27 -19.40 -53.58
CA ARG A 20 24.90 -20.00 -53.53
C ARG A 20 24.69 -21.36 -54.23
N GLU A 21 23.91 -22.23 -53.58
CA GLU A 21 22.64 -22.72 -54.17
C GLU A 21 21.63 -23.32 -53.15
N ARG A 22 20.35 -23.38 -53.55
CA ARG A 22 19.15 -23.95 -52.92
C ARG A 22 18.07 -24.04 -54.02
N PRO A 23 17.00 -24.88 -53.93
CA PRO A 23 16.73 -25.97 -53.00
C PRO A 23 16.30 -27.28 -53.72
N SER A 24 15.91 -28.32 -52.97
CA SER A 24 15.04 -29.40 -53.46
C SER A 24 14.09 -29.89 -52.34
N ARG A 25 12.92 -30.44 -52.72
CA ARG A 25 11.81 -30.77 -51.80
C ARG A 25 10.88 -31.83 -52.41
N ALA A 26 10.85 -33.03 -51.82
CA ALA A 26 9.87 -34.11 -52.04
C ALA A 26 10.20 -35.31 -51.11
N ASP A 27 9.28 -36.21 -50.73
CA ASP A 27 7.84 -36.09 -50.45
C ASP A 27 7.35 -37.36 -49.72
N GLY A 28 6.25 -37.28 -48.96
CA GLY A 28 5.43 -38.42 -48.49
C GLY A 28 5.99 -39.37 -47.41
N GLY A 29 5.19 -39.67 -46.38
CA GLY A 29 5.48 -40.74 -45.41
C GLY A 29 4.75 -40.62 -44.07
N ASP A 30 3.44 -40.86 -44.03
CA ASP A 30 2.68 -40.99 -42.78
C ASP A 30 3.07 -42.26 -42.01
N GLU A 31 3.38 -42.15 -40.71
CA GLU A 31 2.88 -43.13 -39.74
C GLU A 31 2.60 -42.45 -38.39
N ASN A 32 1.36 -42.57 -37.92
CA ASN A 32 0.86 -41.86 -36.74
C ASN A 32 0.96 -42.76 -35.50
N ARG A 33 1.62 -42.29 -34.42
CA ARG A 33 1.68 -43.00 -33.13
C ARG A 33 1.85 -42.03 -31.96
N ASP A 34 1.03 -42.23 -30.94
CA ASP A 34 1.07 -41.47 -29.69
C ASP A 34 2.39 -41.67 -28.93
N GLY A 35 2.91 -40.59 -28.38
CA GLY A 35 4.12 -40.54 -27.56
C GLY A 35 4.16 -39.24 -26.77
N THR A 36 3.42 -39.19 -25.65
CA THR A 36 3.48 -38.08 -24.68
C THR A 36 4.74 -38.19 -23.84
N ASP A 37 5.90 -38.00 -24.47
CA ASP A 37 7.16 -37.80 -23.76
C ASP A 37 7.14 -36.39 -23.18
N GLY A 38 6.90 -36.30 -21.87
CA GLY A 38 7.02 -35.06 -21.12
C GLY A 38 8.47 -34.58 -21.23
N GLN A 39 8.66 -33.44 -21.88
CA GLN A 39 9.99 -32.84 -21.98
C GLN A 39 10.31 -32.12 -20.67
N ASP A 40 10.61 -32.92 -19.65
CA ASP A 40 11.23 -32.49 -18.39
C ASP A 40 12.59 -31.87 -18.72
N GLY A 41 12.57 -30.57 -18.99
CA GLY A 41 13.76 -29.76 -19.17
C GLY A 41 14.50 -29.68 -17.85
N ASP A 42 15.62 -30.39 -17.75
CA ASP A 42 16.64 -30.26 -16.70
C ASP A 42 17.40 -28.93 -16.87
N ASP A 43 16.64 -27.82 -16.87
CA ASP A 43 17.17 -26.50 -16.60
C ASP A 43 17.60 -26.48 -15.13
N GLY A 44 18.82 -26.00 -14.87
CA GLY A 44 19.33 -25.75 -13.52
C GLY A 44 18.57 -24.61 -12.86
N GLY A 45 17.33 -24.86 -12.48
CA GLY A 45 16.32 -23.85 -12.22
C GLY A 45 16.66 -22.94 -11.06
N SER A 46 16.82 -21.64 -11.36
CA SER A 46 16.78 -20.60 -10.34
C SER A 46 15.42 -20.67 -9.62
N MET A 47 15.46 -21.06 -8.35
CA MET A 47 14.28 -21.20 -7.49
C MET A 47 13.43 -19.92 -7.52
N ARG A 48 12.09 -20.02 -7.64
CA ARG A 48 11.26 -18.80 -7.69
C ARG A 48 11.29 -18.10 -6.32
N PRO A 49 11.11 -16.76 -6.27
CA PRO A 49 11.15 -16.02 -5.01
C PRO A 49 10.26 -16.59 -3.89
N GLY A 50 9.03 -17.01 -4.21
CA GLY A 50 8.13 -17.64 -3.24
C GLY A 50 8.63 -18.98 -2.69
N ASP A 51 9.34 -19.77 -3.49
CA ASP A 51 9.93 -21.04 -3.05
C ASP A 51 11.10 -20.78 -2.09
N MET A 52 11.96 -19.78 -2.37
CA MET A 52 13.01 -19.36 -1.44
C MET A 52 12.43 -18.86 -0.11
N MET A 53 11.34 -18.08 -0.15
CA MET A 53 10.64 -17.57 1.03
C MET A 53 9.94 -18.67 1.86
N LEU A 54 9.66 -19.84 1.26
CA LEU A 54 9.18 -21.02 1.97
C LEU A 54 10.32 -21.83 2.61
N ALA A 55 11.54 -21.75 2.08
CA ALA A 55 12.73 -22.39 2.63
C ALA A 55 13.37 -21.59 3.78
N HIS A 56 13.51 -20.27 3.66
CA HIS A 56 14.22 -19.40 4.61
C HIS A 56 13.87 -19.60 6.11
N PRO A 57 12.63 -19.94 6.55
CA PRO A 57 12.34 -20.27 7.95
C PRO A 57 13.09 -21.47 8.56
N THR A 58 13.72 -22.31 7.73
CA THR A 58 14.50 -23.49 8.15
C THR A 58 15.99 -23.21 8.19
N GLU A 59 16.47 -22.28 7.36
CA GLU A 59 17.87 -21.84 7.29
C GLU A 59 18.24 -21.00 8.51
N GLU A 60 17.42 -20.00 8.86
CA GLU A 60 17.54 -19.24 10.11
C GLU A 60 16.55 -19.75 11.17
N VAL A 61 17.02 -20.67 12.01
CA VAL A 61 16.20 -21.28 13.09
C VAL A 61 15.98 -20.32 14.28
N TRP A 62 16.82 -19.29 14.46
CA TRP A 62 16.82 -18.44 15.65
C TRP A 62 15.49 -17.67 15.92
N PRO A 63 14.71 -17.19 14.92
CA PRO A 63 13.43 -16.53 15.18
C PRO A 63 12.42 -17.50 15.80
N GLN A 64 12.51 -18.81 15.52
CA GLN A 64 11.62 -19.81 16.12
C GLN A 64 11.81 -19.91 17.63
N TYR A 65 13.03 -19.69 18.16
CA TYR A 65 13.25 -19.62 19.62
C TYR A 65 12.65 -18.35 20.24
N ALA A 66 12.65 -17.22 19.53
CA ALA A 66 11.94 -16.02 19.95
C ALA A 66 10.41 -16.24 19.98
N ILE A 67 9.87 -16.88 18.93
CA ILE A 67 8.44 -17.24 18.82
C ILE A 67 8.02 -18.21 19.95
N ILE A 68 8.82 -19.26 20.23
CA ILE A 68 8.59 -20.16 21.38
C ILE A 68 8.61 -19.39 22.71
N SER A 69 9.55 -18.46 22.87
CA SER A 69 9.65 -17.63 24.08
C SER A 69 8.43 -16.71 24.26
N LEU A 70 7.89 -16.16 23.16
CA LEU A 70 6.65 -15.37 23.15
C LEU A 70 5.42 -16.23 23.49
N GLY A 71 5.35 -17.47 22.97
CA GLY A 71 4.30 -18.42 23.33
C GLY A 71 4.34 -18.83 24.81
N LEU A 72 5.53 -19.10 25.35
CA LEU A 72 5.74 -19.37 26.77
C LEU A 72 5.39 -18.16 27.66
N TRP A 73 5.80 -16.96 27.23
CA TRP A 73 5.39 -15.71 27.88
C TRP A 73 3.86 -15.55 27.89
N LEU A 74 3.17 -15.84 26.79
CA LEU A 74 1.71 -15.70 26.71
C LEU A 74 0.98 -16.67 27.67
N VAL A 75 1.43 -17.93 27.75
CA VAL A 75 0.91 -18.91 28.72
C VAL A 75 1.16 -18.48 30.17
N ALA A 76 2.34 -17.93 30.49
CA ALA A 76 2.71 -17.53 31.85
C ALA A 76 2.12 -16.18 32.28
N SER A 77 2.05 -15.20 31.37
CA SER A 77 1.52 -13.86 31.65
C SER A 77 0.01 -13.86 31.82
N THR A 78 -0.73 -14.68 31.08
CA THR A 78 -2.19 -14.78 31.16
C THR A 78 -2.75 -14.94 32.61
N PRO A 79 -2.34 -15.96 33.40
CA PRO A 79 -2.79 -16.07 34.79
C PRO A 79 -2.13 -15.04 35.74
N THR A 80 -0.99 -14.46 35.35
CA THR A 80 -0.23 -13.51 36.18
C THR A 80 -0.78 -12.08 36.08
N LEU A 81 -1.33 -11.70 34.93
CA LEU A 81 -1.88 -10.37 34.64
C LEU A 81 -3.36 -10.20 35.08
N GLY A 82 -3.96 -11.21 35.71
CA GLY A 82 -5.27 -11.09 36.35
C GLY A 82 -6.43 -10.79 35.40
N TYR A 83 -6.45 -11.39 34.20
CA TYR A 83 -7.52 -11.16 33.22
C TYR A 83 -8.91 -11.50 33.79
N GLU A 84 -9.83 -10.53 33.78
CA GLU A 84 -11.21 -10.73 34.27
C GLU A 84 -12.06 -11.65 33.36
N SER A 85 -11.75 -11.70 32.05
CA SER A 85 -12.48 -12.53 31.09
C SER A 85 -11.86 -13.93 30.96
N THR A 86 -12.61 -14.94 31.38
CA THR A 86 -12.28 -16.36 31.19
C THR A 86 -12.04 -16.73 29.72
N LEU A 87 -12.74 -16.08 28.78
CA LEU A 87 -12.52 -16.27 27.34
C LEU A 87 -11.16 -15.72 26.91
N MET A 88 -10.79 -14.53 27.40
CA MET A 88 -9.48 -13.92 27.14
C MET A 88 -8.34 -14.77 27.74
N GLY A 89 -8.57 -15.35 28.92
CA GLY A 89 -7.66 -16.29 29.56
C GLY A 89 -7.42 -17.56 28.74
N TRP A 90 -8.49 -18.23 28.28
CA TRP A 90 -8.33 -19.39 27.40
C TRP A 90 -7.72 -19.02 26.05
N ASN A 91 -8.03 -17.84 25.49
CA ASN A 91 -7.41 -17.36 24.27
C ASN A 91 -5.88 -17.24 24.41
N GLY A 92 -5.39 -16.57 25.47
CA GLY A 92 -3.96 -16.42 25.72
C GLY A 92 -3.24 -17.77 25.86
N ILE A 93 -3.78 -18.67 26.69
CA ILE A 93 -3.20 -20.01 26.92
C ILE A 93 -3.20 -20.84 25.63
N VAL A 94 -4.32 -20.92 24.91
CA VAL A 94 -4.44 -21.73 23.69
C VAL A 94 -3.55 -21.17 22.58
N SER A 95 -3.57 -19.86 22.31
CA SER A 95 -2.69 -19.24 21.32
C SER A 95 -1.22 -19.45 21.66
N GLY A 96 -0.82 -19.32 22.93
CA GLY A 96 0.56 -19.54 23.36
C GLY A 96 1.04 -20.98 23.15
N VAL A 97 0.19 -21.97 23.45
CA VAL A 97 0.48 -23.40 23.19
C VAL A 97 0.56 -23.68 21.68
N VAL A 98 -0.36 -23.12 20.87
CA VAL A 98 -0.33 -23.26 19.40
C VAL A 98 0.93 -22.65 18.81
N ILE A 99 1.36 -21.48 19.29
CA ILE A 99 2.60 -20.80 18.87
C ILE A 99 3.83 -21.69 19.13
N ILE A 100 3.95 -22.26 20.33
CA ILE A 100 5.04 -23.18 20.68
C ILE A 100 5.01 -24.42 19.78
N ALA A 101 3.82 -25.00 19.55
CA ALA A 101 3.66 -26.21 18.74
C ALA A 101 4.00 -25.98 17.25
N LEU A 102 3.60 -24.84 16.67
CA LEU A 102 3.89 -24.48 15.29
C LEU A 102 5.37 -24.12 15.07
N ALA A 103 5.99 -23.35 15.98
CA ALA A 103 7.42 -23.07 15.91
C ALA A 103 8.26 -24.35 16.09
N GLY A 104 7.89 -25.21 17.05
CA GLY A 104 8.49 -26.53 17.20
C GLY A 104 8.30 -27.44 15.97
N LEU A 105 7.20 -27.29 15.24
CA LEU A 105 6.93 -27.99 13.98
C LEU A 105 7.80 -27.47 12.82
N THR A 106 8.07 -26.16 12.75
CA THR A 106 9.06 -25.60 11.80
C THR A 106 10.45 -26.15 12.10
N ILE A 107 10.88 -26.20 13.37
CA ILE A 107 12.19 -26.74 13.75
C ILE A 107 12.30 -28.25 13.46
N TYR A 108 11.27 -29.04 13.79
CA TYR A 108 11.35 -30.51 13.73
C TYR A 108 10.98 -31.14 12.38
N ARG A 109 10.25 -30.42 11.52
CA ARG A 109 9.87 -30.91 10.16
C ARG A 109 10.28 -29.96 9.04
N GLU A 110 11.16 -29.00 9.31
CA GLU A 110 11.69 -28.04 8.33
C GLU A 110 10.56 -27.41 7.49
N SER A 111 9.48 -27.01 8.17
CA SER A 111 8.22 -26.61 7.53
C SER A 111 8.00 -25.10 7.60
N GLY A 112 8.31 -24.40 6.50
CA GLY A 112 8.00 -22.97 6.34
C GLY A 112 6.51 -22.66 6.48
N TYR A 113 5.61 -23.56 6.05
CA TYR A 113 4.16 -23.40 6.24
C TYR A 113 3.74 -23.30 7.72
N ALA A 114 4.41 -24.01 8.63
CA ALA A 114 4.13 -23.90 10.07
C ALA A 114 4.58 -22.54 10.64
N ASN A 115 5.63 -21.94 10.07
CA ASN A 115 6.08 -20.59 10.39
C ASN A 115 5.11 -19.51 9.85
N TYR A 116 4.58 -19.68 8.64
CA TYR A 116 3.51 -18.80 8.14
C TYR A 116 2.21 -18.96 8.96
N ALA A 117 1.90 -20.17 9.45
CA ALA A 117 0.80 -20.38 10.39
C ALA A 117 0.98 -19.61 11.71
N ASN A 118 2.20 -19.48 12.24
CA ASN A 118 2.47 -18.58 13.38
C ASN A 118 2.10 -17.12 13.08
N GLY A 119 2.36 -16.65 11.85
CA GLY A 119 1.95 -15.29 11.42
C GLY A 119 0.44 -15.06 11.52
N PHE A 120 -0.37 -16.05 11.13
CA PHE A 120 -1.83 -16.00 11.28
C PHE A 120 -2.28 -16.03 12.76
N VAL A 121 -1.58 -16.76 13.63
CA VAL A 121 -1.86 -16.73 15.09
C VAL A 121 -1.44 -15.39 15.71
N GLY A 122 -0.36 -14.77 15.23
CA GLY A 122 0.02 -13.41 15.58
C GLY A 122 -1.03 -12.37 15.18
N LEU A 123 -1.56 -12.46 13.95
CA LEU A 123 -2.67 -11.62 13.47
C LEU A 123 -3.94 -11.82 14.32
N TRP A 124 -4.26 -13.06 14.67
CA TRP A 124 -5.36 -13.37 15.59
C TRP A 124 -5.13 -12.73 16.97
N LEU A 125 -3.92 -12.74 17.52
CA LEU A 125 -3.62 -12.09 18.81
C LEU A 125 -3.75 -10.57 18.78
N VAL A 126 -3.46 -9.92 17.65
CA VAL A 126 -3.72 -8.48 17.46
C VAL A 126 -5.22 -8.18 17.44
N PHE A 127 -6.03 -9.04 16.83
CA PHE A 127 -7.48 -8.88 16.68
C PHE A 127 -8.31 -9.34 17.91
N ALA A 128 -7.89 -10.39 18.61
CA ALA A 128 -8.68 -11.05 19.66
C ALA A 128 -9.14 -10.14 20.82
N PRO A 129 -8.35 -9.16 21.31
CA PRO A 129 -8.83 -8.20 22.30
C PRO A 129 -10.03 -7.38 21.84
N ILE A 130 -10.08 -7.04 20.56
CA ILE A 130 -11.16 -6.27 19.94
C ILE A 130 -12.36 -7.19 19.68
N ALA A 131 -12.12 -8.41 19.17
CA ALA A 131 -13.15 -9.41 18.91
C ALA A 131 -13.93 -9.87 20.16
N PHE A 132 -13.26 -9.92 21.32
CA PHE A 132 -13.85 -10.35 22.59
C PHE A 132 -14.23 -9.20 23.54
N TRP A 133 -14.11 -7.94 23.12
CA TRP A 133 -14.30 -6.76 23.99
C TRP A 133 -13.54 -6.91 25.32
N ALA A 134 -12.21 -6.94 25.24
CA ALA A 134 -11.35 -7.21 26.39
C ALA A 134 -11.66 -6.27 27.58
N PRO A 135 -11.96 -6.78 28.79
CA PRO A 135 -12.30 -5.93 29.94
C PRO A 135 -11.09 -5.29 30.63
N THR A 136 -9.86 -5.62 30.23
CA THR A 136 -8.64 -5.13 30.90
C THR A 136 -7.59 -4.64 29.90
N ALA A 137 -7.08 -3.43 30.12
CA ALA A 137 -6.00 -2.85 29.34
C ALA A 137 -4.74 -3.73 29.30
N ALA A 138 -4.48 -4.50 30.37
CA ALA A 138 -3.39 -5.47 30.43
C ALA A 138 -3.53 -6.59 29.38
N ALA A 139 -4.74 -7.12 29.19
CA ALA A 139 -4.99 -8.13 28.16
C ALA A 139 -4.88 -7.55 26.75
N TYR A 140 -5.40 -6.34 26.51
CA TYR A 140 -5.27 -5.65 25.22
C TYR A 140 -3.81 -5.42 24.86
N ALA A 141 -3.06 -4.73 25.71
CA ALA A 141 -1.66 -4.41 25.46
C ALA A 141 -0.78 -5.66 25.30
N ASN A 142 -0.94 -6.68 26.15
CA ASN A 142 -0.14 -7.90 26.09
C ASN A 142 -0.42 -8.71 24.81
N HIS A 143 -1.69 -8.90 24.43
CA HIS A 143 -2.03 -9.68 23.23
C HIS A 143 -1.65 -8.95 21.94
N THR A 144 -1.91 -7.64 21.85
CA THR A 144 -1.49 -6.84 20.67
C THR A 144 0.03 -6.80 20.54
N LEU A 145 0.79 -6.59 21.62
CA LEU A 145 2.26 -6.60 21.57
C LEU A 145 2.81 -7.98 21.19
N VAL A 146 2.34 -9.06 21.82
CA VAL A 146 2.80 -10.43 21.50
C VAL A 146 2.43 -10.78 20.06
N GLY A 147 1.23 -10.42 19.57
CA GLY A 147 0.82 -10.64 18.19
C GLY A 147 1.71 -9.94 17.16
N ILE A 148 1.99 -8.65 17.38
CA ILE A 148 2.92 -7.86 16.55
C ILE A 148 4.33 -8.47 16.55
N MET A 149 4.84 -8.91 17.71
CA MET A 149 6.14 -9.56 17.81
C MET A 149 6.18 -10.93 17.11
N VAL A 150 5.13 -11.75 17.24
CA VAL A 150 5.04 -13.04 16.53
C VAL A 150 5.06 -12.83 15.01
N ILE A 151 4.28 -11.88 14.47
CA ILE A 151 4.34 -11.54 13.03
C ILE A 151 5.73 -11.03 12.63
N THR A 152 6.39 -10.26 13.50
CA THR A 152 7.74 -9.72 13.23
C THR A 152 8.77 -10.84 13.10
N PHE A 153 8.79 -11.80 14.02
CA PHE A 153 9.74 -12.93 13.98
C PHE A 153 9.37 -13.99 12.93
N SER A 154 8.08 -14.26 12.68
CA SER A 154 7.66 -15.32 11.75
C SER A 154 7.57 -14.85 10.30
N VAL A 155 7.20 -13.59 10.04
CA VAL A 155 7.04 -13.06 8.68
C VAL A 155 8.12 -12.04 8.34
N LEU A 156 8.27 -10.97 9.12
CA LEU A 156 9.07 -9.82 8.67
C LEU A 156 10.58 -10.04 8.66
N ILE A 157 11.11 -10.87 9.56
CA ILE A 157 12.54 -11.21 9.59
C ILE A 157 12.87 -12.19 8.44
N VAL A 158 12.06 -13.24 8.27
CA VAL A 158 12.19 -14.22 7.17
C VAL A 158 12.09 -13.54 5.80
N MET A 159 11.09 -12.69 5.60
CA MET A 159 10.78 -12.11 4.29
C MET A 159 11.52 -10.80 4.01
N ARG A 160 12.74 -10.65 4.54
CA ARG A 160 13.64 -9.52 4.24
C ARG A 160 14.96 -9.93 3.59
N SER A 161 15.05 -11.15 3.08
CA SER A 161 16.16 -11.59 2.23
C SER A 161 16.28 -10.73 0.97
N GLU A 162 17.52 -10.47 0.55
CA GLU A 162 17.80 -9.89 -0.75
C GLU A 162 17.57 -10.93 -1.85
N MET A 163 17.09 -10.49 -3.02
CA MET A 163 16.67 -11.35 -4.12
C MET A 163 17.41 -10.95 -5.40
N GLU A 164 17.88 -11.92 -6.19
CA GLU A 164 18.59 -11.63 -7.45
C GLU A 164 17.70 -11.00 -8.53
N GLY A 165 18.33 -10.30 -9.48
CA GLY A 165 17.71 -9.59 -10.61
C GLY A 165 17.50 -8.08 -10.37
N PRO A 166 17.04 -7.33 -11.38
CA PRO A 166 16.99 -5.87 -11.33
C PRO A 166 15.98 -5.35 -10.31
N ALA A 167 16.27 -4.15 -9.79
CA ALA A 167 15.43 -3.43 -8.84
C ALA A 167 14.41 -2.48 -9.48
N VAL A 168 14.76 -1.79 -10.58
CA VAL A 168 13.91 -0.78 -11.24
C VAL A 168 12.97 -1.43 -12.27
N PRO A 169 11.65 -1.15 -12.26
CA PRO A 169 10.72 -1.73 -13.24
C PRO A 169 10.99 -1.28 -14.70
N PRO A 170 10.64 -2.11 -15.71
CA PRO A 170 10.90 -1.81 -17.12
C PRO A 170 10.33 -0.46 -17.58
N GLY A 171 11.20 0.43 -18.07
CA GLY A 171 10.81 1.77 -18.54
C GLY A 171 10.44 2.79 -17.44
N TRP A 172 10.72 2.50 -16.17
CA TRP A 172 10.57 3.46 -15.07
C TRP A 172 11.83 4.33 -14.86
N SER A 173 11.68 5.46 -14.18
CA SER A 173 12.80 6.38 -13.83
C SER A 173 13.29 6.29 -12.38
N TYR A 174 12.61 5.50 -11.54
CA TYR A 174 13.00 5.16 -10.17
C TYR A 174 12.33 3.85 -9.76
N ASN A 175 12.77 3.24 -8.67
CA ASN A 175 12.14 2.05 -8.09
C ASN A 175 11.08 2.42 -7.03
N PRO A 176 9.80 2.03 -7.17
CA PRO A 176 8.71 2.34 -6.22
C PRO A 176 8.73 1.50 -4.91
N SER A 177 9.56 0.46 -4.83
CA SER A 177 9.68 -0.41 -3.64
C SER A 177 10.78 0.03 -2.66
N THR A 178 11.39 1.20 -2.86
CA THR A 178 12.55 1.62 -2.05
C THR A 178 12.20 1.79 -0.56
N GLY A 179 13.19 1.56 0.31
CA GLY A 179 13.02 1.78 1.75
C GLY A 179 12.74 3.24 2.12
N ALA A 180 13.16 4.20 1.28
CA ALA A 180 12.92 5.62 1.47
C ALA A 180 11.44 5.99 1.29
N GLN A 181 10.81 5.56 0.19
CA GLN A 181 9.36 5.76 -0.06
C GLN A 181 8.48 5.02 0.93
N ARG A 182 8.96 3.88 1.45
CA ARG A 182 8.25 3.13 2.50
C ARG A 182 8.38 3.77 3.89
N ALA A 183 9.34 4.66 4.15
CA ALA A 183 9.50 5.27 5.45
C ALA A 183 8.30 6.17 5.87
N PRO A 184 7.73 7.05 5.01
CA PRO A 184 6.48 7.74 5.32
C PRO A 184 5.28 6.81 5.49
N LEU A 185 5.13 5.78 4.65
CA LEU A 185 4.06 4.78 4.78
C LEU A 185 4.10 4.10 6.15
N ILE A 186 5.29 3.62 6.55
CA ILE A 186 5.55 3.03 7.87
C ILE A 186 5.27 4.04 9.00
N ALA A 187 5.75 5.28 8.88
CA ALA A 187 5.57 6.30 9.92
C ALA A 187 4.09 6.70 10.10
N LEU A 188 3.33 6.80 9.00
CA LEU A 188 1.89 7.09 9.02
C LEU A 188 1.09 5.90 9.56
N GLY A 189 1.45 4.66 9.21
CA GLY A 189 0.88 3.46 9.81
C GLY A 189 1.14 3.36 11.32
N ILE A 190 2.37 3.65 11.77
CA ILE A 190 2.70 3.69 13.21
C ILE A 190 1.94 4.80 13.94
N PHE A 191 1.83 6.00 13.34
CA PHE A 191 1.03 7.09 13.90
C PHE A 191 -0.46 6.70 14.02
N GLY A 192 -1.03 6.15 12.94
CA GLY A 192 -2.40 5.65 12.91
C GLY A 192 -2.64 4.57 13.96
N PHE A 193 -1.72 3.61 14.10
CA PHE A 193 -1.78 2.56 15.12
C PHE A 193 -1.90 3.15 16.53
N PHE A 194 -1.01 4.07 16.92
CA PHE A 194 -1.06 4.66 18.26
C PHE A 194 -2.27 5.56 18.48
N ALA A 195 -2.70 6.33 17.46
CA ALA A 195 -3.91 7.16 17.55
C ALA A 195 -5.18 6.29 17.72
N SER A 196 -5.32 5.25 16.90
CA SER A 196 -6.43 4.29 16.98
C SER A 196 -6.40 3.45 18.25
N TRP A 197 -5.23 2.99 18.70
CA TRP A 197 -5.07 2.24 19.96
C TRP A 197 -5.47 3.08 21.18
N TYR A 198 -5.12 4.36 21.19
CA TYR A 198 -5.53 5.31 22.23
C TYR A 198 -7.06 5.56 22.22
N MET A 199 -7.67 5.74 21.05
CA MET A 199 -9.13 5.87 20.93
C MET A 199 -9.88 4.57 21.28
N ALA A 200 -9.31 3.41 20.95
CA ALA A 200 -9.85 2.10 21.33
C ALA A 200 -9.84 1.90 22.86
N ALA A 201 -8.81 2.40 23.55
CA ALA A 201 -8.76 2.36 25.01
C ALA A 201 -9.90 3.15 25.70
N PHE A 202 -10.46 4.18 25.04
CA PHE A 202 -11.66 4.88 25.52
C PHE A 202 -12.94 4.07 25.25
N GLN A 203 -13.07 3.48 24.05
CA GLN A 203 -14.23 2.64 23.69
C GLN A 203 -14.29 1.31 24.46
N LEU A 204 -13.15 0.82 24.96
CA LEU A 204 -13.05 -0.31 25.88
C LEU A 204 -13.10 0.12 27.37
N GLU A 205 -13.49 1.37 27.64
CA GLU A 205 -13.69 1.96 28.98
C GLU A 205 -12.44 1.99 29.89
N TYR A 206 -11.23 1.79 29.36
CA TYR A 206 -9.98 1.83 30.14
C TYR A 206 -9.57 3.26 30.54
N ILE A 207 -10.02 4.27 29.78
CA ILE A 207 -9.80 5.69 30.05
C ILE A 207 -11.13 6.44 29.94
N SER A 208 -11.34 7.43 30.81
CA SER A 208 -12.61 8.15 30.94
C SER A 208 -12.78 9.36 30.01
N SER A 209 -11.75 9.70 29.22
CA SER A 209 -11.72 10.92 28.40
C SER A 209 -10.64 10.85 27.32
N VAL A 210 -10.84 11.54 26.19
CA VAL A 210 -9.92 11.56 25.05
C VAL A 210 -9.36 12.95 24.79
N TRP A 211 -8.07 13.03 24.50
CA TRP A 211 -7.42 14.28 24.11
C TRP A 211 -7.79 14.69 22.68
N ASP A 212 -8.54 15.79 22.55
CA ASP A 212 -8.74 16.51 21.29
C ASP A 212 -8.35 18.00 21.47
N PRO A 213 -7.31 18.51 20.77
CA PRO A 213 -6.84 19.88 20.91
C PRO A 213 -7.63 20.93 20.11
N LEU A 214 -8.56 20.55 19.22
CA LEU A 214 -9.32 21.47 18.37
C LEU A 214 -10.82 21.49 18.70
N TYR A 215 -11.41 20.34 19.07
CA TYR A 215 -12.85 20.15 19.26
C TYR A 215 -13.24 19.70 20.67
N GLY A 216 -12.27 19.49 21.58
CA GLY A 216 -12.53 19.18 23.00
C GLY A 216 -13.31 17.87 23.19
N THR A 217 -14.57 17.93 23.62
CA THR A 217 -15.43 16.74 23.74
C THR A 217 -15.89 16.18 22.38
N GLY A 218 -15.43 16.74 21.25
CA GLY A 218 -15.80 16.31 19.89
C GLY A 218 -15.42 14.87 19.59
N THR A 219 -14.17 14.47 19.83
CA THR A 219 -13.75 13.05 19.69
C THR A 219 -14.57 12.11 20.56
N GLU A 220 -14.86 12.48 21.81
CA GLU A 220 -15.65 11.63 22.73
C GLU A 220 -17.06 11.39 22.19
N GLN A 221 -17.75 12.44 21.75
CA GLN A 221 -19.09 12.36 21.14
C GLN A 221 -19.14 11.52 19.86
N ILE A 222 -18.04 11.44 19.12
CA ILE A 222 -17.91 10.62 17.91
C ILE A 222 -17.65 9.14 18.26
N LEU A 223 -16.77 8.87 19.23
CA LEU A 223 -16.45 7.52 19.68
C LEU A 223 -17.62 6.86 20.45
N THR A 224 -18.53 7.65 21.02
CA THR A 224 -19.83 7.18 21.56
C THR A 224 -21.01 7.49 20.64
N SER A 225 -20.78 7.62 19.33
CA SER A 225 -21.86 7.87 18.36
C SER A 225 -22.52 6.58 17.90
N LYS A 226 -23.79 6.67 17.49
CA LYS A 226 -24.55 5.54 16.90
C LYS A 226 -23.90 4.92 15.65
N VAL A 227 -22.99 5.65 15.00
CA VAL A 227 -22.21 5.15 13.84
C VAL A 227 -21.14 4.18 14.32
N SER A 228 -20.51 4.51 15.45
CA SER A 228 -19.50 3.70 16.12
C SER A 228 -20.12 2.49 16.84
N GLU A 229 -21.20 2.72 17.59
CA GLU A 229 -22.01 1.66 18.23
C GLU A 229 -22.65 0.66 17.24
N ALA A 230 -22.73 0.99 15.95
CA ALA A 230 -23.27 0.09 14.92
C ALA A 230 -22.29 -1.01 14.50
N PHE A 231 -21.00 -0.89 14.83
CA PHE A 231 -20.02 -1.96 14.60
C PHE A 231 -20.08 -3.01 15.73
N PRO A 232 -19.90 -4.31 15.43
CA PRO A 232 -19.94 -5.38 16.44
C PRO A 232 -18.73 -5.35 17.40
N VAL A 233 -17.75 -4.51 17.12
CA VAL A 233 -16.49 -4.30 17.84
C VAL A 233 -16.08 -2.83 17.72
N SER A 234 -15.26 -2.33 18.64
CA SER A 234 -14.64 -1.00 18.59
C SER A 234 -14.05 -0.68 17.20
N ASP A 235 -14.53 0.40 16.57
CA ASP A 235 -14.09 0.85 15.24
C ASP A 235 -12.67 1.46 15.28
N ALA A 236 -12.32 2.17 16.35
CA ALA A 236 -10.95 2.57 16.64
C ALA A 236 -10.06 1.33 16.85
N GLY A 237 -10.59 0.28 17.49
CA GLY A 237 -9.92 -1.02 17.65
C GLY A 237 -9.63 -1.70 16.30
N LEU A 238 -10.61 -1.72 15.39
CA LEU A 238 -10.41 -2.17 14.01
C LEU A 238 -9.35 -1.33 13.28
N GLY A 239 -9.36 -0.01 13.47
CA GLY A 239 -8.33 0.89 12.96
C GLY A 239 -6.94 0.52 13.48
N ALA A 240 -6.80 0.22 14.78
CA ALA A 240 -5.52 -0.19 15.36
C ALA A 240 -5.02 -1.52 14.76
N VAL A 241 -5.93 -2.48 14.54
CA VAL A 241 -5.59 -3.74 13.84
C VAL A 241 -5.10 -3.44 12.42
N ALA A 242 -5.85 -2.66 11.62
CA ALA A 242 -5.50 -2.30 10.25
C ALA A 242 -4.15 -1.59 10.16
N TYR A 243 -3.97 -0.50 10.92
CA TYR A 243 -2.71 0.27 10.94
C TYR A 243 -1.50 -0.54 11.40
N SER A 244 -1.67 -1.50 12.33
CA SER A 244 -0.58 -2.39 12.71
C SER A 244 -0.16 -3.30 11.55
N VAL A 245 -1.12 -3.82 10.77
CA VAL A 245 -0.86 -4.64 9.59
C VAL A 245 -0.21 -3.80 8.49
N GLU A 246 -0.69 -2.57 8.23
CA GLU A 246 -0.10 -1.64 7.28
C GLU A 246 1.37 -1.32 7.61
N ALA A 247 1.66 -0.99 8.87
CA ALA A 247 3.02 -0.71 9.32
C ALA A 247 3.94 -1.93 9.15
N LEU A 248 3.47 -3.13 9.53
CA LEU A 248 4.21 -4.38 9.38
C LEU A 248 4.46 -4.71 7.89
N MET A 249 3.45 -4.55 7.02
CA MET A 249 3.59 -4.74 5.58
C MET A 249 4.48 -3.68 4.92
N GLY A 250 4.59 -2.48 5.47
CA GLY A 250 5.56 -1.47 5.05
C GLY A 250 7.01 -1.94 5.24
N PHE A 251 7.32 -2.54 6.40
CA PHE A 251 8.63 -3.12 6.71
C PHE A 251 8.97 -4.39 5.90
N MET A 252 7.97 -5.02 5.26
CA MET A 252 8.10 -6.31 4.59
C MET A 252 8.79 -6.20 3.22
N GLY A 253 9.77 -7.07 2.96
CA GLY A 253 10.43 -7.21 1.66
C GLY A 253 11.50 -6.17 1.29
N ASP A 254 12.41 -6.60 0.41
CA ASP A 254 13.44 -5.78 -0.24
C ASP A 254 12.85 -4.79 -1.28
N ARG A 255 13.69 -3.91 -1.81
CA ARG A 255 13.49 -3.04 -2.99
C ARG A 255 13.00 -3.77 -4.25
N ARG A 256 12.95 -5.10 -4.27
CA ARG A 256 12.49 -5.92 -5.42
C ARG A 256 11.08 -6.48 -5.22
N ARG A 257 10.39 -6.13 -4.11
CA ARG A 257 9.09 -6.71 -3.71
C ARG A 257 7.95 -6.57 -4.73
N TRP A 258 7.97 -5.53 -5.59
CA TRP A 258 7.00 -5.38 -6.69
C TRP A 258 6.98 -6.56 -7.68
N ARG A 259 8.09 -7.30 -7.83
CA ARG A 259 8.18 -8.53 -8.64
C ARG A 259 8.35 -9.82 -7.83
N THR A 260 8.97 -9.76 -6.65
CA THR A 260 9.23 -10.97 -5.84
C THR A 260 8.08 -11.33 -4.90
N MET A 261 7.22 -10.37 -4.52
CA MET A 261 6.00 -10.62 -3.72
C MET A 261 4.78 -9.84 -4.26
N PRO A 262 4.31 -10.10 -5.51
CA PRO A 262 3.16 -9.40 -6.06
C PRO A 262 1.90 -9.52 -5.19
N TRP A 263 1.70 -10.68 -4.56
CA TRP A 263 0.61 -10.92 -3.61
C TRP A 263 0.62 -9.97 -2.40
N MET A 264 1.80 -9.62 -1.88
CA MET A 264 1.94 -8.77 -0.70
C MET A 264 1.66 -7.31 -1.07
N VAL A 265 2.21 -6.82 -2.19
CA VAL A 265 1.90 -5.48 -2.73
C VAL A 265 0.42 -5.36 -3.06
N ALA A 266 -0.20 -6.42 -3.61
CA ALA A 266 -1.64 -6.45 -3.88
C ALA A 266 -2.47 -6.34 -2.59
N PHE A 267 -2.15 -7.11 -1.54
CA PHE A 267 -2.82 -6.97 -0.25
C PHE A 267 -2.56 -5.60 0.39
N PHE A 268 -1.35 -5.05 0.30
CA PHE A 268 -1.03 -3.72 0.83
C PHE A 268 -1.90 -2.64 0.18
N GLY A 269 -2.04 -2.67 -1.15
CA GLY A 269 -2.98 -1.81 -1.88
C GLY A 269 -4.46 -2.05 -1.53
N VAL A 270 -4.88 -3.30 -1.30
CA VAL A 270 -6.25 -3.67 -0.90
C VAL A 270 -6.57 -3.29 0.56
N VAL A 271 -5.56 -3.17 1.42
CA VAL A 271 -5.70 -2.62 2.77
C VAL A 271 -5.76 -1.09 2.66
N VAL A 272 -4.70 -0.43 2.18
CA VAL A 272 -4.57 1.04 2.18
C VAL A 272 -5.67 1.74 1.37
N ILE A 273 -6.04 1.26 0.17
CA ILE A 273 -6.93 2.00 -0.73
C ILE A 273 -8.42 1.82 -0.33
N PRO A 274 -8.99 0.61 -0.26
CA PRO A 274 -10.32 0.37 0.32
C PRO A 274 -10.52 0.89 1.75
N LEU A 275 -9.60 0.65 2.70
CA LEU A 275 -9.80 1.13 4.08
C LEU A 275 -9.65 2.65 4.17
N GLY A 276 -8.76 3.27 3.39
CA GLY A 276 -8.70 4.72 3.25
C GLY A 276 -9.98 5.34 2.71
N PHE A 277 -10.64 4.70 1.74
CA PHE A 277 -11.96 5.15 1.28
C PHE A 277 -13.02 5.02 2.38
N VAL A 278 -13.04 3.92 3.13
CA VAL A 278 -13.95 3.75 4.29
C VAL A 278 -13.67 4.80 5.37
N GLN A 279 -12.40 5.10 5.66
CA GLN A 279 -12.02 6.10 6.66
C GLN A 279 -12.40 7.53 6.23
N VAL A 280 -12.27 7.86 4.94
CA VAL A 280 -12.82 9.12 4.37
C VAL A 280 -14.33 9.20 4.57
N LEU A 281 -15.08 8.12 4.31
CA LEU A 281 -16.52 8.08 4.57
C LEU A 281 -16.88 8.22 6.06
N LEU A 282 -16.10 7.62 6.95
CA LEU A 282 -16.28 7.77 8.40
C LEU A 282 -16.03 9.23 8.85
N VAL A 283 -14.99 9.89 8.36
CA VAL A 283 -14.73 11.32 8.62
C VAL A 283 -15.82 12.22 8.05
N ILE A 284 -16.33 11.93 6.85
CA ILE A 284 -17.50 12.62 6.25
C ILE A 284 -18.74 12.49 7.14
N SER A 285 -18.91 11.35 7.80
CA SER A 285 -20.08 11.06 8.64
C SER A 285 -20.11 11.87 9.94
N GLN A 286 -18.96 12.31 10.45
CA GLN A 286 -18.83 13.03 11.74
C GLN A 286 -19.66 14.33 11.79
N PRO A 287 -19.46 15.33 10.91
CA PRO A 287 -20.26 16.55 10.93
C PRO A 287 -21.73 16.31 10.55
N ILE A 288 -22.02 15.34 9.67
CA ILE A 288 -23.37 15.09 9.14
C ILE A 288 -24.27 14.38 10.17
N MET A 289 -23.74 13.41 10.93
CA MET A 289 -24.53 12.61 11.88
C MET A 289 -24.28 12.94 13.35
N VAL A 290 -23.13 13.53 13.71
CA VAL A 290 -22.79 13.91 15.10
C VAL A 290 -22.75 15.43 15.30
N GLY A 291 -22.55 16.21 14.22
CA GLY A 291 -22.47 17.67 14.30
C GLY A 291 -21.15 18.21 14.84
N THR A 292 -20.12 17.36 14.94
CA THR A 292 -18.80 17.70 15.48
C THR A 292 -17.69 16.97 14.71
N TRP A 293 -16.43 17.14 15.11
CA TRP A 293 -15.25 16.56 14.49
C TRP A 293 -14.34 15.91 15.53
N CYS A 294 -13.53 14.95 15.07
CA CYS A 294 -12.53 14.25 15.88
C CYS A 294 -11.13 14.57 15.30
N THR A 295 -10.29 15.28 16.06
CA THR A 295 -8.96 15.70 15.55
C THR A 295 -8.07 14.52 15.18
N LEU A 296 -8.00 13.49 16.02
CA LEU A 296 -7.20 12.30 15.74
C LEU A 296 -7.69 11.57 14.48
N CYS A 297 -9.00 11.46 14.30
CA CYS A 297 -9.62 10.85 13.12
C CYS A 297 -9.30 11.63 11.84
N LEU A 298 -9.36 12.96 11.88
CA LEU A 298 -9.01 13.85 10.76
C LEU A 298 -7.53 13.71 10.38
N LEU A 299 -6.62 13.69 11.37
CA LEU A 299 -5.18 13.51 11.14
C LEU A 299 -4.86 12.13 10.56
N SER A 300 -5.47 11.07 11.10
CA SER A 300 -5.33 9.69 10.63
C SER A 300 -5.85 9.52 9.20
N ALA A 301 -7.02 10.08 8.87
CA ALA A 301 -7.58 10.07 7.52
C ALA A 301 -6.75 10.86 6.51
N PHE A 302 -6.24 12.04 6.91
CA PHE A 302 -5.33 12.81 6.05
C PHE A 302 -4.03 12.05 5.80
N GLY A 303 -3.47 11.41 6.83
CA GLY A 303 -2.33 10.50 6.69
C GLY A 303 -2.61 9.37 5.70
N MET A 304 -3.76 8.70 5.83
CA MET A 304 -4.15 7.59 4.96
C MET A 304 -4.37 8.02 3.49
N LEU A 305 -4.86 9.25 3.24
CA LEU A 305 -4.88 9.82 1.89
C LEU A 305 -3.47 9.97 1.27
N TRP A 306 -2.46 10.37 2.06
CA TRP A 306 -1.07 10.37 1.61
C TRP A 306 -0.50 8.96 1.43
N MET A 307 -0.89 7.99 2.27
CA MET A 307 -0.50 6.60 2.07
C MET A 307 -1.04 6.03 0.76
N ILE A 308 -2.27 6.36 0.36
CA ILE A 308 -2.79 6.02 -0.97
C ILE A 308 -1.88 6.60 -2.06
N SER A 309 -1.56 7.90 -2.01
CA SER A 309 -0.70 8.54 -3.01
C SER A 309 0.69 7.90 -3.13
N LEU A 310 1.25 7.43 -2.02
CA LEU A 310 2.57 6.78 -1.94
C LEU A 310 2.53 5.25 -2.15
N THR A 311 1.37 4.67 -2.48
CA THR A 311 1.21 3.22 -2.71
C THR A 311 0.77 2.89 -4.14
N VAL A 312 0.12 3.83 -4.84
CA VAL A 312 -0.43 3.56 -6.18
C VAL A 312 0.66 3.25 -7.21
N ASP A 313 1.84 3.86 -7.11
CA ASP A 313 2.99 3.59 -7.98
C ASP A 313 3.48 2.14 -7.86
N GLU A 314 3.72 1.64 -6.63
CA GLU A 314 4.14 0.25 -6.42
C GLU A 314 3.08 -0.75 -6.91
N VAL A 315 1.80 -0.45 -6.69
CA VAL A 315 0.67 -1.25 -7.20
C VAL A 315 0.59 -1.23 -8.73
N VAL A 316 0.91 -0.10 -9.40
CA VAL A 316 0.98 -0.03 -10.87
C VAL A 316 2.17 -0.84 -11.40
N ALA A 317 3.37 -0.73 -10.80
CA ALA A 317 4.54 -1.49 -11.22
C ALA A 317 4.32 -3.01 -11.11
N MET A 318 3.75 -3.47 -9.98
CA MET A 318 3.35 -4.86 -9.76
C MET A 318 2.26 -5.30 -10.76
N GLY A 319 1.27 -4.46 -11.03
CA GLY A 319 0.22 -4.74 -12.03
C GLY A 319 0.77 -4.87 -13.46
N GLN A 320 1.72 -4.01 -13.85
CA GLN A 320 2.45 -4.11 -15.11
C GLN A 320 3.24 -5.42 -15.21
N TYR A 321 3.89 -5.84 -14.11
CA TYR A 321 4.65 -7.08 -14.05
C TYR A 321 3.79 -8.33 -14.24
N LEU A 322 2.66 -8.46 -13.52
CA LEU A 322 1.75 -9.60 -13.66
C LEU A 322 1.15 -9.69 -15.08
N VAL A 323 0.80 -8.54 -15.68
CA VAL A 323 0.32 -8.47 -17.07
C VAL A 323 1.43 -8.86 -18.07
N ARG A 324 2.70 -8.58 -17.76
CA ARG A 324 3.85 -9.00 -18.58
C ARG A 324 4.04 -10.52 -18.54
N LEU A 325 4.17 -11.11 -17.36
CA LEU A 325 4.34 -12.57 -17.19
C LEU A 325 3.20 -13.36 -17.85
N THR A 326 1.96 -12.91 -17.66
CA THR A 326 0.77 -13.56 -18.24
C THR A 326 0.78 -13.53 -19.79
N ARG A 327 1.37 -12.48 -20.39
CA ARG A 327 1.55 -12.38 -21.85
C ARG A 327 2.73 -13.20 -22.38
N GLN A 328 3.69 -13.54 -21.52
CA GLN A 328 4.80 -14.45 -21.82
C GLN A 328 4.40 -15.93 -21.66
N GLY A 329 3.17 -16.21 -21.18
CA GLY A 329 2.60 -17.55 -21.05
C GLY A 329 2.62 -18.11 -19.63
N ASP A 330 3.18 -17.39 -18.65
CA ASP A 330 3.24 -17.83 -17.26
C ASP A 330 1.86 -17.73 -16.58
N SER A 331 1.57 -18.64 -15.64
CA SER A 331 0.24 -18.70 -15.02
C SER A 331 0.04 -17.53 -14.04
N LEU A 332 -1.11 -16.82 -14.14
CA LEU A 332 -1.46 -15.71 -13.24
C LEU A 332 -1.35 -16.08 -11.76
N TRP A 333 -1.71 -17.31 -11.39
CA TRP A 333 -1.64 -17.80 -10.02
C TRP A 333 -0.19 -17.99 -9.57
N THR A 334 0.65 -18.58 -10.43
CA THR A 334 2.08 -18.80 -10.16
C THR A 334 2.83 -17.46 -10.07
N ALA A 335 2.58 -16.56 -11.03
CA ALA A 335 3.14 -15.22 -11.07
C ALA A 335 2.75 -14.38 -9.83
N PHE A 336 1.51 -14.47 -9.37
CA PHE A 336 1.02 -13.73 -8.20
C PHE A 336 1.65 -14.20 -6.89
N TRP A 337 1.67 -15.51 -6.64
CA TRP A 337 2.15 -16.07 -5.37
C TRP A 337 3.67 -16.26 -5.30
N MET A 338 4.29 -16.75 -6.36
CA MET A 338 5.72 -17.06 -6.37
C MET A 338 6.60 -15.92 -6.88
N GLY A 339 6.01 -14.91 -7.54
CA GLY A 339 6.74 -13.84 -8.18
C GLY A 339 7.70 -14.34 -9.27
N GLY A 340 8.75 -13.57 -9.51
CA GLY A 340 9.83 -13.96 -10.42
C GLY A 340 10.95 -12.92 -10.56
N THR A 341 11.70 -13.07 -11.64
CA THR A 341 12.71 -12.10 -12.11
C THR A 341 12.37 -11.61 -13.52
N ILE A 342 13.20 -10.72 -14.06
CA ILE A 342 13.27 -10.34 -15.47
C ILE A 342 14.74 -10.30 -15.90
N PRO A 343 15.06 -10.39 -17.21
CA PRO A 343 16.41 -10.15 -17.70
C PRO A 343 16.89 -8.73 -17.36
N GLU A 344 18.20 -8.58 -17.07
CA GLU A 344 18.81 -7.29 -16.73
C GLU A 344 18.75 -6.28 -17.91
N ASP A 345 18.75 -6.75 -19.16
CA ASP A 345 18.59 -5.91 -20.36
C ASP A 345 17.15 -5.38 -20.55
N GLU A 346 16.18 -5.88 -19.78
CA GLU A 346 14.80 -5.38 -19.73
C GLU A 346 14.51 -4.47 -18.51
N ALA A 347 15.53 -4.11 -17.72
CA ALA A 347 15.39 -3.22 -16.57
C ALA A 347 14.93 -1.79 -16.93
N GLY A 348 14.67 -0.96 -15.91
CA GLY A 348 14.32 0.45 -16.06
C GLY A 348 15.51 1.34 -16.43
N VAL A 349 15.88 2.25 -15.52
CA VAL A 349 17.25 2.78 -15.48
C VAL A 349 18.16 1.74 -14.81
N ASP A 350 19.37 1.58 -15.35
CA ASP A 350 20.48 0.81 -14.75
C ASP A 350 20.68 1.23 -13.28
N GLU A 351 21.04 0.30 -12.37
CA GLU A 351 21.29 0.62 -10.96
C GLU A 351 22.41 1.68 -10.81
N ALA A 352 23.36 1.76 -11.75
CA ALA A 352 24.38 2.83 -11.80
C ALA A 352 23.84 4.21 -12.26
N THR A 353 22.60 4.27 -12.75
CA THR A 353 21.89 5.49 -13.20
C THR A 353 20.57 5.69 -12.42
N GLU A 354 20.27 4.87 -11.41
CA GLU A 354 19.19 5.12 -10.46
C GLU A 354 19.47 6.43 -9.70
N ARG A 355 18.42 7.14 -9.29
CA ARG A 355 18.56 8.36 -8.49
C ARG A 355 19.34 8.04 -7.20
N PRO A 356 20.44 8.75 -6.89
CA PRO A 356 21.33 8.37 -5.80
C PRO A 356 20.63 8.45 -4.44
N ILE A 357 20.49 7.28 -3.81
CA ILE A 357 19.83 7.11 -2.51
C ILE A 357 20.75 7.63 -1.40
N GLY A 358 20.27 8.59 -0.62
CA GLY A 358 21.01 9.31 0.42
C GLY A 358 21.44 10.73 0.04
N GLU A 359 21.35 11.15 -1.23
CA GLU A 359 21.63 12.55 -1.61
C GLU A 359 20.47 13.52 -1.30
N SER A 360 19.24 13.02 -1.19
CA SER A 360 18.07 13.84 -0.86
C SER A 360 17.08 13.12 0.08
N PRO A 361 17.43 12.90 1.37
CA PRO A 361 16.59 12.17 2.33
C PRO A 361 15.17 12.75 2.56
N ILE A 362 14.91 13.97 2.11
CA ILE A 362 13.61 14.65 2.15
C ILE A 362 12.82 14.49 0.83
N GLY A 363 13.51 14.26 -0.30
CA GLY A 363 12.92 14.13 -1.64
C GLY A 363 12.72 12.67 -2.09
N GLU A 364 13.65 11.78 -1.73
CA GLU A 364 13.54 10.33 -1.98
C GLU A 364 12.19 9.72 -1.55
N PRO A 365 11.60 10.08 -0.39
CA PRO A 365 10.34 9.49 0.03
C PRO A 365 9.10 9.92 -0.77
N PHE A 366 9.25 10.87 -1.70
CA PHE A 366 8.15 11.47 -2.48
C PHE A 366 8.37 11.42 -4.00
N TRP A 367 9.30 10.60 -4.51
CA TRP A 367 9.33 10.29 -5.95
C TRP A 367 7.98 9.71 -6.39
N GLY A 368 7.57 10.01 -7.63
CA GLY A 368 6.22 9.67 -8.12
C GLY A 368 5.09 10.58 -7.61
N VAL A 369 5.33 11.37 -6.57
CA VAL A 369 4.37 12.36 -6.06
C VAL A 369 4.82 13.76 -6.47
N SER A 370 3.96 14.48 -7.18
CA SER A 370 4.21 15.88 -7.54
C SER A 370 3.03 16.75 -7.11
N ILE A 371 3.34 17.94 -6.60
CA ILE A 371 2.39 18.82 -5.93
C ILE A 371 2.26 20.13 -6.72
N PRO A 372 1.49 20.17 -7.82
CA PRO A 372 1.16 21.42 -8.52
C PRO A 372 0.44 22.39 -7.58
N TRP A 373 0.73 23.69 -7.73
CA TRP A 373 -0.01 24.76 -7.04
C TRP A 373 -1.52 24.67 -7.25
N THR A 374 -1.97 24.19 -8.41
CA THR A 374 -3.40 24.02 -8.70
C THR A 374 -4.07 22.97 -7.81
N LEU A 375 -3.37 21.89 -7.47
CA LEU A 375 -3.88 20.90 -6.50
C LEU A 375 -3.81 21.43 -5.07
N LEU A 376 -2.77 22.18 -4.68
CA LEU A 376 -2.75 22.84 -3.37
C LEU A 376 -3.92 23.82 -3.21
N ALA A 377 -4.19 24.64 -4.22
CA ALA A 377 -5.33 25.56 -4.21
C ALA A 377 -6.68 24.83 -4.18
N ALA A 378 -6.84 23.73 -4.93
CA ALA A 378 -8.05 22.90 -4.88
C ALA A 378 -8.24 22.21 -3.52
N MET A 379 -7.16 21.75 -2.88
CA MET A 379 -7.18 21.15 -1.54
C MET A 379 -7.57 22.18 -0.47
N VAL A 380 -7.00 23.39 -0.53
CA VAL A 380 -7.37 24.52 0.34
C VAL A 380 -8.83 24.93 0.13
N LEU A 381 -9.34 24.92 -1.11
CA LEU A 381 -10.76 25.19 -1.39
C LEU A 381 -11.68 24.07 -0.88
N GLY A 382 -11.27 22.80 -0.93
CA GLY A 382 -11.99 21.69 -0.31
C GLY A 382 -12.09 21.84 1.21
N ALA A 383 -10.98 22.15 1.87
CA ALA A 383 -10.96 22.44 3.31
C ALA A 383 -11.77 23.70 3.67
N TRP A 384 -11.73 24.75 2.83
CA TRP A 384 -12.58 25.93 2.97
C TRP A 384 -14.08 25.57 2.88
N LEU A 385 -14.48 24.72 1.93
CA LEU A 385 -15.85 24.23 1.82
C LEU A 385 -16.28 23.46 3.08
N MET A 386 -15.42 22.60 3.64
CA MET A 386 -15.69 21.89 4.91
C MET A 386 -15.89 22.85 6.10
N LEU A 387 -15.16 23.97 6.14
CA LEU A 387 -15.29 24.97 7.21
C LEU A 387 -16.44 25.97 6.98
N SER A 388 -16.81 26.22 5.72
CA SER A 388 -17.74 27.29 5.34
C SER A 388 -19.10 27.30 6.04
N PRO A 389 -19.72 26.16 6.42
CA PRO A 389 -20.98 26.19 7.17
C PRO A 389 -20.87 26.87 8.54
N THR A 390 -19.72 26.69 9.22
CA THR A 390 -19.46 27.33 10.52
C THR A 390 -19.26 28.84 10.42
N LEU A 391 -18.75 29.32 9.28
CA LEU A 391 -18.47 30.74 9.03
C LEU A 391 -19.71 31.51 8.54
N PHE A 392 -20.57 30.86 7.76
CA PHE A 392 -21.79 31.46 7.20
C PHE A 392 -23.08 31.10 7.95
N GLY A 393 -23.01 30.21 8.95
CA GLY A 393 -24.16 29.78 9.75
C GLY A 393 -25.17 28.93 8.98
N THR A 394 -24.76 28.23 7.92
CA THR A 394 -25.67 27.33 7.17
C THR A 394 -25.84 26.01 7.90
N THR A 395 -27.05 25.44 7.86
CA THR A 395 -27.43 24.22 8.61
C THR A 395 -28.15 23.21 7.72
N GLY A 396 -28.18 21.94 8.15
CA GLY A 396 -28.83 20.85 7.41
C GLY A 396 -28.19 20.63 6.03
N PHE A 397 -29.00 20.28 5.03
CA PHE A 397 -28.52 19.79 3.73
C PHE A 397 -27.49 20.69 3.00
N MET A 398 -27.49 22.01 3.23
CA MET A 398 -26.47 22.92 2.69
C MET A 398 -25.11 22.75 3.41
N ALA A 399 -25.13 22.54 4.73
CA ALA A 399 -23.93 22.18 5.50
C ALA A 399 -23.44 20.78 5.11
N ASP A 400 -24.34 19.80 5.08
CA ASP A 400 -24.03 18.41 4.71
C ASP A 400 -23.39 18.32 3.32
N THR A 401 -23.96 19.04 2.34
CA THR A 401 -23.39 19.17 0.99
C THR A 401 -21.98 19.76 1.02
N SER A 402 -21.73 20.79 1.85
CA SER A 402 -20.44 21.47 1.92
C SER A 402 -19.36 20.61 2.60
N HIS A 403 -19.73 19.87 3.66
CA HIS A 403 -18.86 18.91 4.32
C HIS A 403 -18.53 17.70 3.41
N LEU A 404 -19.54 17.12 2.74
CA LEU A 404 -19.40 16.00 1.81
C LEU A 404 -18.55 16.36 0.58
N THR A 405 -18.85 17.48 -0.08
CA THR A 405 -18.12 17.88 -1.29
C THR A 405 -16.71 18.37 -0.97
N GLY A 406 -16.53 19.18 0.08
CA GLY A 406 -15.22 19.72 0.45
C GLY A 406 -14.21 18.63 0.82
N SER A 407 -14.64 17.63 1.59
CA SER A 407 -13.81 16.49 2.00
C SER A 407 -13.49 15.53 0.84
N LEU A 408 -14.45 15.26 -0.07
CA LEU A 408 -14.18 14.49 -1.28
C LEU A 408 -13.24 15.24 -2.24
N ILE A 409 -13.38 16.57 -2.35
CA ILE A 409 -12.44 17.41 -3.11
C ILE A 409 -11.03 17.34 -2.48
N VAL A 410 -10.88 17.44 -1.15
CA VAL A 410 -9.59 17.19 -0.49
C VAL A 410 -9.07 15.80 -0.82
N SER A 411 -9.90 14.77 -0.68
CA SER A 411 -9.53 13.36 -0.86
C SER A 411 -9.01 13.06 -2.26
N PHE A 412 -9.80 13.37 -3.29
CA PHE A 412 -9.40 13.17 -4.70
C PHE A 412 -8.23 14.07 -5.11
N THR A 413 -8.07 15.24 -4.48
CA THR A 413 -6.94 16.14 -4.75
C THR A 413 -5.64 15.65 -4.11
N VAL A 414 -5.67 15.11 -2.89
CA VAL A 414 -4.49 14.46 -2.27
C VAL A 414 -4.10 13.23 -3.07
N ILE A 415 -5.04 12.34 -3.41
CA ILE A 415 -4.76 11.12 -4.20
C ILE A 415 -4.19 11.49 -5.58
N ALA A 416 -4.70 12.54 -6.22
CA ALA A 416 -4.18 13.05 -7.48
C ALA A 416 -2.83 13.80 -7.36
N THR A 417 -2.18 13.86 -6.20
CA THR A 417 -0.76 14.25 -6.10
C THR A 417 0.18 13.16 -6.61
N ALA A 418 -0.23 11.88 -6.56
CA ALA A 418 0.49 10.80 -7.23
C ALA A 418 0.37 10.94 -8.76
N GLU A 419 1.50 10.92 -9.46
CA GLU A 419 1.54 11.01 -10.91
C GLU A 419 0.80 9.84 -11.60
N PRO A 420 0.96 8.56 -11.21
CA PRO A 420 0.17 7.46 -11.80
C PRO A 420 -1.35 7.61 -11.62
N ALA A 421 -1.79 8.37 -10.60
CA ALA A 421 -3.19 8.60 -10.24
C ALA A 421 -3.72 9.98 -10.70
N ARG A 422 -2.93 10.79 -11.41
CA ARG A 422 -3.20 12.22 -11.74
C ARG A 422 -4.57 12.48 -12.39
N ALA A 423 -5.16 11.47 -13.03
CA ALA A 423 -6.50 11.50 -13.61
C ALA A 423 -7.63 11.70 -12.56
N ILE A 424 -7.43 11.26 -11.30
CA ILE A 424 -8.46 11.30 -10.24
C ILE A 424 -8.94 12.72 -9.92
N ARG A 425 -8.12 13.76 -10.18
CA ARG A 425 -8.52 15.18 -10.04
C ARG A 425 -9.77 15.54 -10.85
N PHE A 426 -10.08 14.83 -11.94
CA PHE A 426 -11.30 15.10 -12.71
C PHE A 426 -12.59 14.73 -11.97
N LEU A 427 -12.53 13.91 -10.90
CA LEU A 427 -13.67 13.65 -10.01
C LEU A 427 -14.09 14.90 -9.22
N ASN A 428 -13.21 15.89 -9.07
CA ASN A 428 -13.55 17.19 -8.50
C ASN A 428 -14.53 17.98 -9.39
N VAL A 429 -14.55 17.75 -10.71
CA VAL A 429 -15.37 18.53 -11.65
C VAL A 429 -16.89 18.34 -11.41
N PRO A 430 -17.44 17.11 -11.34
CA PRO A 430 -18.86 16.93 -11.00
C PRO A 430 -19.19 17.36 -9.55
N LEU A 431 -18.27 17.16 -8.60
CA LEU A 431 -18.45 17.62 -7.21
C LEU A 431 -18.57 19.16 -7.15
N ALA A 432 -17.65 19.86 -7.80
CA ALA A 432 -17.65 21.31 -7.86
C ALA A 432 -18.83 21.87 -8.67
N GLY A 433 -19.29 21.15 -9.70
CA GLY A 433 -20.56 21.42 -10.38
C GLY A 433 -21.76 21.35 -9.44
N TRP A 434 -21.80 20.35 -8.54
CA TRP A 434 -22.82 20.28 -7.48
C TRP A 434 -22.70 21.44 -6.49
N VAL A 435 -21.50 21.82 -6.05
CA VAL A 435 -21.25 22.99 -5.17
C VAL A 435 -21.73 24.30 -5.80
N VAL A 436 -21.60 24.46 -7.13
CA VAL A 436 -22.14 25.62 -7.86
C VAL A 436 -23.67 25.64 -7.89
N VAL A 437 -24.32 24.48 -8.03
CA VAL A 437 -25.77 24.38 -8.27
C VAL A 437 -26.60 24.30 -6.98
N ALA A 438 -26.16 23.50 -6.00
CA ALA A 438 -26.92 23.22 -4.77
C ALA A 438 -27.42 24.46 -4.01
N PRO A 439 -26.64 25.55 -3.83
CA PRO A 439 -27.08 26.73 -3.09
C PRO A 439 -28.28 27.46 -3.72
N TRP A 440 -28.55 27.24 -5.02
CA TRP A 440 -29.64 27.86 -5.77
C TRP A 440 -30.87 26.95 -5.92
N LEU A 441 -30.76 25.67 -5.53
CA LEU A 441 -31.89 24.73 -5.46
C LEU A 441 -32.56 24.70 -4.08
N LEU A 442 -31.88 25.22 -3.06
CA LEU A 442 -32.33 25.19 -1.67
C LEU A 442 -32.96 26.53 -1.27
N THR A 443 -33.99 26.49 -0.43
CA THR A 443 -34.54 27.69 0.21
C THR A 443 -33.65 28.12 1.38
N ASP A 444 -33.82 29.37 1.81
CA ASP A 444 -33.29 29.90 3.08
C ASP A 444 -31.74 29.94 3.20
N VAL A 445 -31.00 29.64 2.13
CA VAL A 445 -29.54 29.81 2.07
C VAL A 445 -29.18 31.31 2.01
N PRO A 446 -28.31 31.82 2.89
CA PRO A 446 -27.83 33.20 2.82
C PRO A 446 -27.13 33.49 1.49
N THR A 447 -27.48 34.59 0.81
CA THR A 447 -26.95 34.92 -0.53
C THR A 447 -25.43 34.99 -0.57
N ILE A 448 -24.78 35.42 0.51
CA ILE A 448 -23.31 35.44 0.64
C ILE A 448 -22.71 34.02 0.68
N ALA A 449 -23.39 33.05 1.30
CA ALA A 449 -22.98 31.65 1.32
C ALA A 449 -23.15 31.01 -0.07
N ALA A 450 -24.25 31.32 -0.77
CA ALA A 450 -24.49 30.87 -2.14
C ALA A 450 -23.45 31.41 -3.13
N ILE A 451 -23.08 32.69 -3.01
CA ILE A 451 -22.00 33.29 -3.80
C ILE A 451 -20.64 32.66 -3.45
N ASN A 452 -20.33 32.47 -2.16
CA ASN A 452 -19.10 31.81 -1.71
C ASN A 452 -18.95 30.39 -2.29
N ALA A 453 -19.99 29.57 -2.18
CA ALA A 453 -20.02 28.22 -2.75
C ALA A 453 -19.88 28.25 -4.28
N THR A 454 -20.62 29.14 -4.97
CA THR A 454 -20.51 29.32 -6.43
C THR A 454 -19.08 29.67 -6.85
N VAL A 455 -18.42 30.61 -6.18
CA VAL A 455 -17.04 31.02 -6.48
C VAL A 455 -16.05 29.88 -6.18
N ALA A 456 -16.17 29.23 -5.02
CA ALA A 456 -15.30 28.12 -4.64
C ALA A 456 -15.42 26.94 -5.62
N GLY A 457 -16.63 26.57 -6.02
CA GLY A 457 -16.88 25.52 -7.01
C GLY A 457 -16.30 25.87 -8.39
N LEU A 458 -16.54 27.08 -8.90
CA LEU A 458 -15.95 27.53 -10.17
C LEU A 458 -14.41 27.51 -10.13
N LEU A 459 -13.80 27.93 -9.01
CA LEU A 459 -12.34 27.83 -8.83
C LEU A 459 -11.85 26.37 -8.80
N VAL A 460 -12.54 25.46 -8.10
CA VAL A 460 -12.15 24.03 -8.09
C VAL A 460 -12.25 23.40 -9.47
N VAL A 461 -13.25 23.75 -10.29
CA VAL A 461 -13.32 23.32 -11.71
C VAL A 461 -12.09 23.82 -12.48
N LEU A 462 -11.81 25.12 -12.42
CA LEU A 462 -10.68 25.74 -13.14
C LEU A 462 -9.31 25.18 -12.70
N LEU A 463 -9.14 24.87 -11.43
CA LEU A 463 -7.90 24.33 -10.87
C LEU A 463 -7.72 22.82 -11.11
N SER A 464 -8.80 22.08 -11.35
CA SER A 464 -8.74 20.63 -11.61
C SER A 464 -8.41 20.30 -13.07
N VAL A 465 -8.59 21.22 -14.02
CA VAL A 465 -8.26 21.00 -15.44
C VAL A 465 -6.74 20.89 -15.69
N PRO A 466 -5.89 21.85 -15.25
CA PRO A 466 -4.43 21.78 -15.47
C PRO A 466 -3.81 20.47 -15.00
N ARG A 467 -2.92 19.89 -15.84
CA ARG A 467 -2.20 18.64 -15.53
C ARG A 467 -1.13 18.82 -14.45
N GLY A 468 -0.45 19.98 -14.45
CA GLY A 468 0.81 20.16 -13.74
C GLY A 468 1.97 19.43 -14.43
N PRO A 469 3.21 19.55 -13.91
CA PRO A 469 4.34 18.75 -14.38
C PRO A 469 4.18 17.29 -13.97
N ILE A 470 4.57 16.39 -14.88
CA ILE A 470 4.89 14.99 -14.60
C ILE A 470 6.40 14.87 -14.75
N ALA A 471 7.10 14.50 -13.69
CA ALA A 471 8.56 14.46 -13.62
C ALA A 471 9.14 13.07 -13.93
N ASP A 472 8.34 12.02 -13.76
CA ASP A 472 8.77 10.63 -13.83
C ASP A 472 8.10 9.82 -14.95
N ARG A 473 8.66 8.63 -15.24
CA ARG A 473 8.23 7.71 -16.30
C ARG A 473 7.75 6.40 -15.70
N TYR A 474 6.72 5.80 -16.31
CA TYR A 474 5.95 4.70 -15.73
C TYR A 474 5.74 3.55 -16.72
N GLY A 475 6.73 3.26 -17.59
CA GLY A 475 6.64 2.17 -18.57
C GLY A 475 5.41 2.24 -19.50
N GLY A 476 4.93 3.44 -19.84
CA GLY A 476 3.74 3.63 -20.68
C GLY A 476 2.42 3.78 -19.91
N TRP A 477 2.42 3.82 -18.57
CA TRP A 477 1.22 4.10 -17.78
C TRP A 477 0.84 5.59 -17.80
N GLU A 478 1.79 6.48 -18.09
CA GLU A 478 1.60 7.93 -18.15
C GLU A 478 0.40 8.36 -19.03
N ARG A 479 0.03 7.60 -20.07
CA ARG A 479 -1.17 7.84 -20.90
C ARG A 479 -2.50 7.74 -20.15
N TYR A 480 -2.56 6.89 -19.11
CA TYR A 480 -3.74 6.72 -18.25
C TYR A 480 -3.77 7.81 -17.18
N ALA A 481 -2.63 8.13 -16.58
CA ALA A 481 -2.47 9.25 -15.65
C ALA A 481 -2.85 10.61 -16.27
N THR A 482 -2.42 10.85 -17.52
CA THR A 482 -2.69 12.09 -18.27
C THR A 482 -4.09 12.15 -18.87
N LEU A 483 -4.79 11.03 -18.98
CA LEU A 483 -6.00 10.83 -19.79
C LEU A 483 -5.81 11.30 -21.24
N GLU A 484 -5.06 10.54 -22.02
CA GLU A 484 -4.91 10.72 -23.47
C GLU A 484 -6.26 10.59 -24.24
N THR A 485 -7.31 10.11 -23.56
CA THR A 485 -8.71 10.14 -24.02
C THR A 485 -9.33 11.55 -24.02
N VAL A 486 -8.82 12.46 -23.18
CA VAL A 486 -9.40 13.81 -22.94
C VAL A 486 -8.78 14.90 -23.82
N ASP A 487 -7.60 14.70 -24.43
CA ASP A 487 -7.09 15.66 -25.42
C ASP A 487 -7.95 15.70 -26.71
N ARG A 488 -8.81 14.70 -26.93
CA ARG A 488 -9.88 14.78 -27.95
C ARG A 488 -11.05 15.71 -27.57
N LEU A 489 -11.05 16.26 -26.35
CA LEU A 489 -12.07 17.16 -25.80
C LEU A 489 -11.50 18.54 -25.42
N ASN A 490 -10.22 18.80 -25.64
CA ASN A 490 -9.58 20.10 -25.40
C ASN A 490 -9.23 20.81 -26.73
N PRO A 491 -10.15 21.59 -27.34
CA PRO A 491 -9.90 22.27 -28.62
C PRO A 491 -8.97 23.50 -28.51
N LEU A 492 -8.20 23.63 -27.43
CA LEU A 492 -7.32 24.79 -27.14
C LEU A 492 -5.86 24.38 -26.83
N SER A 493 -5.46 23.14 -27.16
CA SER A 493 -4.08 22.64 -26.98
C SER A 493 -3.40 22.21 -28.29
N SER A 494 -3.69 22.92 -29.38
CA SER A 494 -3.02 22.82 -30.70
C SER A 494 -2.45 24.17 -31.12
#